data_AF-A0A931PQC1-F1
#
_entry.id   AF-A0A931PQC1-F1
#
_cell.length_a   1.000
_cell.length_b   1.000
_cell.length_c   1.000
_cell.angle_alpha   90.00
_cell.angle_beta   90.00
_cell.angle_gamma   90.00
#
_symmetry.space_group_name_H-M   'P 1'
#
loop_
_entity.id
_entity.type
_entity.pdbx_description
1 polymer ?
#
loop_
_entity_poly.entity_id
_entity_poly.type
_entity_poly.pdbx_seq_one_letter_code
_entity_poly.pdbx_strand_id
1 'polypeptide(L)'
;MHSTMGSFLCKCGNWISTTDYPSPTAGTLYSEWAETEIEDDFLAEVDGFIRALREGRRKSWIEASLGDAYTSHLTDGDIVFQFVDESSDNYGLWVFECEVCGRLLIETAHGRNDYASFMPEEGGYRGLLKGDYARARDQYKRAIAAMNEKDYARARTCLDEALPIFREIGKNQDIANTLYNLGEVARRQTDYAQARTRYEEALAIGREIDHKRHRVVLAEGLEGIAKLAQTHGRMEQAARLFGAAEALREAISAPISPDAIHRTHQGWRKTGRVDYDHVVALTKAALGEDTFTKAWAQGRAMTLEQAIDYALDTTKDN
;
A
#
# COMPACT_ATOMS: atom_id res chain seq x y z
N MET A 1 -32.47 -12.27 -7.70
CA MET A 1 -32.32 -11.72 -9.07
C MET A 1 -30.92 -11.14 -9.15
N HIS A 2 -30.01 -11.77 -9.89
CA HIS A 2 -28.64 -11.26 -10.01
C HIS A 2 -28.63 -9.96 -10.81
N SER A 3 -28.15 -8.90 -10.15
CA SER A 3 -27.98 -7.55 -10.66
C SER A 3 -27.34 -7.54 -12.04
N THR A 4 -27.97 -6.82 -12.96
CA THR A 4 -27.37 -6.41 -14.22
C THR A 4 -26.09 -5.63 -13.95
N MET A 5 -24.93 -6.29 -14.01
CA MET A 5 -23.61 -5.66 -14.08
C MET A 5 -23.52 -4.86 -15.38
N GLY A 6 -23.84 -3.56 -15.32
CA GLY A 6 -23.78 -2.64 -16.45
C GLY A 6 -22.51 -1.80 -16.42
N SER A 7 -21.86 -1.61 -17.58
CA SER A 7 -20.79 -0.62 -17.71
C SER A 7 -21.38 0.79 -17.72
N PHE A 8 -20.76 1.73 -17.00
CA PHE A 8 -21.22 3.13 -16.97
C PHE A 8 -20.34 4.02 -17.85
N LEU A 9 -20.95 4.92 -18.63
CA LEU A 9 -20.22 5.96 -19.35
C LEU A 9 -20.07 7.19 -18.46
N CYS A 10 -18.83 7.49 -18.05
CA CYS A 10 -18.53 8.71 -17.33
C CYS A 10 -18.68 9.95 -18.22
N LYS A 11 -19.02 11.10 -17.63
CA LYS A 11 -19.08 12.41 -18.32
C LYS A 11 -17.77 12.79 -19.02
N CYS A 12 -16.61 12.28 -18.58
CA CYS A 12 -15.33 12.51 -19.25
C CYS A 12 -15.11 11.62 -20.50
N GLY A 13 -16.08 10.78 -20.86
CA GLY A 13 -16.00 9.84 -21.98
C GLY A 13 -15.36 8.49 -21.64
N ASN A 14 -14.89 8.27 -20.40
CA ASN A 14 -14.34 6.99 -19.97
C ASN A 14 -15.44 5.99 -19.61
N TRP A 15 -15.28 4.74 -20.03
CA TRP A 15 -16.13 3.63 -19.61
C TRP A 15 -15.66 3.07 -18.27
N ILE A 16 -16.57 2.93 -17.32
CA ILE A 16 -16.35 2.30 -16.02
C ILE A 16 -16.89 0.88 -16.12
N SER A 17 -15.99 -0.10 -16.07
CA SER A 17 -16.38 -1.51 -16.07
C SER A 17 -16.78 -1.96 -14.67
N THR A 18 -17.89 -2.68 -14.57
CA THR A 18 -18.35 -3.34 -13.33
C THR A 18 -18.22 -4.86 -13.40
N THR A 19 -17.53 -5.39 -14.42
CA THR A 19 -17.48 -6.84 -14.69
C THR A 19 -16.47 -7.59 -13.83
N ASP A 20 -15.48 -6.90 -13.27
CA ASP A 20 -14.46 -7.49 -12.41
C ASP A 20 -14.90 -7.34 -10.95
N TYR A 21 -15.18 -8.45 -10.25
CA TYR A 21 -15.50 -8.44 -8.82
C TYR A 21 -14.40 -9.16 -8.00
N PRO A 22 -13.89 -8.57 -6.90
CA PRO A 22 -14.19 -7.22 -6.40
C PRO A 22 -13.60 -6.14 -7.32
N SER A 23 -14.43 -5.17 -7.71
CA SER A 23 -13.95 -4.07 -8.57
C SER A 23 -13.10 -3.14 -7.72
N PRO A 24 -11.87 -2.78 -8.15
CA PRO A 24 -11.05 -1.83 -7.43
C PRO A 24 -11.60 -0.39 -7.53
N THR A 25 -12.70 -0.16 -8.25
CA THR A 25 -13.41 1.13 -8.35
C THR A 25 -14.79 1.12 -7.73
N ALA A 26 -15.26 -0.02 -7.22
CA ALA A 26 -16.56 -0.14 -6.58
C ALA A 26 -16.42 -0.10 -5.07
N GLY A 27 -17.40 0.49 -4.41
CA GLY A 27 -17.58 0.43 -2.97
C GLY A 27 -19.05 0.56 -2.61
N THR A 28 -19.32 0.52 -1.32
CA THR A 28 -20.67 0.68 -0.76
C THR A 28 -20.66 1.85 0.22
N LEU A 29 -21.60 2.77 0.07
CA LEU A 29 -21.84 3.85 1.01
C LEU A 29 -22.99 3.47 1.92
N TYR A 30 -22.74 3.55 3.23
CA TYR A 30 -23.72 3.35 4.27
C TYR A 30 -24.13 4.70 4.85
N SER A 31 -25.41 4.86 5.18
CA SER A 31 -25.86 6.01 5.95
C SER A 31 -25.35 5.91 7.40
N GLU A 32 -25.30 7.03 8.14
CA GLU A 32 -24.93 7.02 9.56
C GLU A 32 -25.85 6.15 10.43
N TRP A 33 -27.07 5.87 9.94
CA TRP A 33 -28.08 5.06 10.64
C TRP A 33 -28.07 3.59 10.19
N ALA A 34 -27.37 3.28 9.11
CA ALA A 34 -27.39 1.94 8.50
C ALA A 34 -26.82 0.88 9.44
N GLU A 35 -25.87 1.20 10.32
CA GLU A 35 -25.30 0.22 11.25
C GLU A 35 -26.37 -0.37 12.17
N THR A 36 -27.25 0.47 12.73
CA THR A 36 -28.34 0.01 13.59
C THR A 36 -29.42 -0.74 12.80
N GLU A 37 -29.76 -0.26 11.60
CA GLU A 37 -30.75 -0.93 10.75
C GLU A 37 -30.28 -2.31 10.27
N ILE A 38 -29.00 -2.43 9.89
CA ILE A 38 -28.36 -3.71 9.51
C ILE A 38 -28.35 -4.67 10.71
N GLU A 39 -27.99 -4.18 11.90
CA GLU A 39 -27.95 -5.02 13.11
C GLU A 39 -29.34 -5.55 13.47
N ASP A 40 -30.36 -4.68 13.48
CA ASP A 40 -31.73 -5.06 13.83
C ASP A 40 -32.32 -6.09 12.85
N ASP A 41 -32.15 -5.86 11.54
CA ASP A 41 -32.63 -6.78 10.50
C ASP A 41 -31.89 -8.12 10.53
N PHE A 42 -30.56 -8.08 10.68
CA PHE A 42 -29.75 -9.30 10.78
C PHE A 42 -30.17 -10.14 11.99
N LEU A 43 -30.35 -9.52 13.16
CA LEU A 43 -30.78 -10.22 14.38
C LEU A 43 -32.18 -10.80 14.21
N ALA A 44 -33.11 -10.08 13.58
CA ALA A 44 -34.46 -10.55 13.32
C ALA A 44 -34.46 -11.81 12.42
N GLU A 45 -33.65 -11.83 11.36
CA GLU A 45 -33.51 -12.99 10.46
C GLU A 45 -32.89 -14.19 11.17
N VAL A 46 -31.82 -13.98 11.95
CA VAL A 46 -31.17 -15.04 12.73
C VAL A 46 -32.13 -15.64 13.76
N ASP A 47 -32.88 -14.82 14.49
CA ASP A 47 -33.87 -15.30 15.46
C ASP A 47 -35.00 -16.09 14.78
N GLY A 48 -35.47 -15.62 13.62
CA GLY A 48 -36.42 -16.31 12.77
C GLY A 48 -35.92 -17.70 12.35
N PHE A 49 -34.67 -17.77 11.90
CA PHE A 49 -34.03 -19.01 11.48
C PHE A 49 -33.83 -19.99 12.66
N ILE A 50 -33.32 -19.52 13.80
CA ILE A 50 -33.16 -20.34 15.02
C ILE A 50 -34.50 -20.91 15.47
N ARG A 51 -35.57 -20.11 15.43
CA ARG A 51 -36.92 -20.59 15.76
C ARG A 51 -37.38 -21.68 14.79
N ALA A 52 -37.15 -21.50 13.49
CA ALA A 52 -37.48 -22.51 12.49
C ALA A 52 -36.70 -23.82 12.70
N LEU A 53 -35.42 -23.75 13.09
CA LEU A 53 -34.62 -24.92 13.44
C LEU A 53 -35.23 -25.67 14.64
N ARG A 54 -35.58 -24.95 15.72
CA ARG A 54 -36.19 -25.53 16.93
C ARG A 54 -37.53 -26.20 16.65
N GLU A 55 -38.30 -25.66 15.71
CA GLU A 55 -39.61 -26.18 15.31
C GLU A 55 -39.52 -27.25 14.20
N GLY A 56 -38.32 -27.63 13.74
CA GLY A 56 -38.13 -28.61 12.68
C GLY A 56 -38.57 -28.14 11.29
N ARG A 57 -38.73 -26.82 11.09
CA ARG A 57 -39.23 -26.18 9.86
C ARG A 57 -38.12 -25.60 8.98
N ARG A 58 -36.87 -26.02 9.17
CA ARG A 58 -35.68 -25.52 8.46
C ARG A 58 -35.90 -25.34 6.95
N LYS A 59 -36.27 -26.43 6.28
CA LYS A 59 -36.41 -26.46 4.81
C LYS A 59 -37.47 -25.48 4.31
N SER A 60 -38.66 -25.53 4.90
CA SER A 60 -39.76 -24.63 4.54
C SER A 60 -39.48 -23.17 4.85
N TRP A 61 -38.64 -22.88 5.86
CA TRP A 61 -38.24 -21.51 6.17
C TRP A 61 -37.26 -20.98 5.12
N ILE A 62 -36.23 -21.76 4.76
CA ILE A 62 -35.26 -21.38 3.71
C ILE A 62 -35.96 -21.14 2.37
N GLU A 63 -36.88 -22.03 1.98
CA GLU A 63 -37.66 -21.90 0.74
C GLU A 63 -38.53 -20.62 0.73
N ALA A 64 -39.03 -20.19 1.91
CA ALA A 64 -39.86 -19.01 2.04
C ALA A 64 -39.06 -17.70 2.11
N SER A 65 -37.92 -17.71 2.81
CA SER A 65 -37.12 -16.50 3.06
C SER A 65 -36.10 -16.21 1.95
N LEU A 66 -35.40 -17.23 1.44
CA LEU A 66 -34.27 -17.05 0.51
C LEU A 66 -34.56 -17.51 -0.92
N GLY A 67 -35.60 -18.33 -1.10
CA GLY A 67 -36.04 -18.82 -2.41
C GLY A 67 -35.13 -19.90 -3.05
N ASP A 68 -35.73 -20.57 -4.03
CA ASP A 68 -35.19 -21.61 -4.95
C ASP A 68 -34.46 -22.83 -4.33
N ALA A 69 -34.19 -23.85 -5.16
CA ALA A 69 -33.59 -25.12 -4.72
C ALA A 69 -32.10 -25.03 -4.35
N TYR A 70 -31.39 -23.99 -4.81
CA TYR A 70 -29.94 -23.83 -4.61
C TYR A 70 -29.55 -23.72 -3.13
N THR A 71 -30.38 -23.04 -2.34
CA THR A 71 -30.16 -22.78 -0.91
C THR A 71 -30.34 -24.04 -0.05
N SER A 72 -30.94 -25.11 -0.60
CA SER A 72 -31.21 -26.36 0.13
C SER A 72 -29.94 -27.16 0.48
N HIS A 73 -28.84 -26.92 -0.24
CA HIS A 73 -27.54 -27.57 -0.01
C HIS A 73 -26.62 -26.80 0.95
N LEU A 74 -27.00 -25.58 1.34
CA LEU A 74 -26.21 -24.72 2.21
C LEU A 74 -26.27 -25.20 3.66
N THR A 75 -25.15 -25.07 4.37
CA THR A 75 -25.09 -25.33 5.82
C THR A 75 -25.79 -24.21 6.59
N ASP A 76 -26.10 -24.44 7.85
CA ASP A 76 -26.71 -23.39 8.69
C ASP A 76 -25.79 -22.17 8.83
N GLY A 77 -24.47 -22.38 8.82
CA GLY A 77 -23.49 -21.28 8.84
C GLY A 77 -23.48 -20.47 7.54
N ASP A 78 -23.62 -21.14 6.38
CA ASP A 78 -23.73 -20.45 5.08
C ASP A 78 -25.02 -19.61 5.01
N ILE A 79 -26.12 -20.12 5.58
CA ILE A 79 -27.40 -19.41 5.66
C ILE A 79 -27.28 -18.17 6.56
N VAL A 80 -26.64 -18.27 7.72
CA VAL A 80 -26.40 -17.09 8.59
C VAL A 80 -25.49 -16.07 7.89
N PHE A 81 -24.47 -16.53 7.16
CA PHE A 81 -23.61 -15.64 6.37
C PHE A 81 -24.40 -14.89 5.30
N GLN A 82 -25.33 -15.57 4.62
CA GLN A 82 -26.20 -14.95 3.62
C GLN A 82 -27.04 -13.80 4.20
N PHE A 83 -27.53 -13.92 5.44
CA PHE A 83 -28.27 -12.82 6.07
C PHE A 83 -27.40 -11.60 6.35
N VAL A 84 -26.13 -11.79 6.72
CA VAL A 84 -25.20 -10.67 6.89
C VAL A 84 -25.01 -9.95 5.56
N ASP A 85 -24.77 -10.71 4.48
CA ASP A 85 -24.55 -10.19 3.14
C ASP A 85 -25.80 -9.42 2.65
N GLU A 86 -26.97 -10.03 2.69
CA GLU A 86 -28.24 -9.42 2.26
C GLU A 86 -28.64 -8.20 3.11
N SER A 87 -28.47 -8.27 4.44
CA SER A 87 -28.75 -7.13 5.31
C SER A 87 -27.82 -5.98 4.97
N SER A 88 -26.52 -6.25 4.78
CA SER A 88 -25.57 -5.21 4.39
C SER A 88 -25.89 -4.61 3.01
N ASP A 89 -26.28 -5.44 2.04
CA ASP A 89 -26.61 -4.97 0.70
C ASP A 89 -27.85 -4.06 0.68
N ASN A 90 -28.88 -4.37 1.48
CA ASN A 90 -30.15 -3.62 1.50
C ASN A 90 -30.01 -2.16 1.93
N TYR A 91 -29.01 -1.86 2.75
CA TYR A 91 -28.78 -0.51 3.30
C TYR A 91 -27.60 0.21 2.63
N GLY A 92 -26.92 -0.49 1.72
CA GLY A 92 -25.80 0.03 0.94
C GLY A 92 -26.24 0.72 -0.34
N LEU A 93 -25.63 1.87 -0.64
CA LEU A 93 -25.66 2.48 -1.97
C LEU A 93 -24.37 2.13 -2.71
N TRP A 94 -24.49 1.61 -3.93
CA TRP A 94 -23.31 1.38 -4.76
C TRP A 94 -22.62 2.68 -5.13
N VAL A 95 -21.30 2.72 -4.97
CA VAL A 95 -20.47 3.81 -5.50
C VAL A 95 -19.44 3.26 -6.47
N PHE A 96 -19.29 3.94 -7.61
CA PHE A 96 -18.28 3.64 -8.61
C PHE A 96 -17.42 4.87 -8.89
N GLU A 97 -16.10 4.69 -8.96
CA GLU A 97 -15.19 5.76 -9.33
C GLU A 97 -14.72 5.66 -10.79
N CYS A 98 -14.76 6.78 -11.51
CA CYS A 98 -14.09 6.90 -12.80
C CYS A 98 -12.57 6.99 -12.63
N GLU A 99 -11.81 6.00 -13.09
CA GLU A 99 -10.34 5.98 -12.94
C GLU A 99 -9.58 7.08 -13.71
N VAL A 100 -10.25 7.73 -14.67
CA VAL A 100 -9.62 8.78 -15.50
C VAL A 100 -9.78 10.16 -14.88
N CYS A 101 -10.99 10.51 -14.46
CA CYS A 101 -11.29 11.85 -13.95
C CYS A 101 -11.69 11.87 -12.47
N GLY A 102 -11.76 10.71 -11.83
CA GLY A 102 -12.10 10.53 -10.43
C GLY A 102 -13.58 10.71 -10.07
N ARG A 103 -14.42 11.15 -11.01
CA ARG A 103 -15.86 11.35 -10.79
C ARG A 103 -16.51 10.11 -10.18
N LEU A 104 -17.24 10.31 -9.08
CA LEU A 104 -18.02 9.28 -8.41
C LEU A 104 -19.40 9.17 -9.07
N LEU A 105 -19.86 7.93 -9.24
CA LEU A 105 -21.24 7.59 -9.56
C LEU A 105 -21.80 6.91 -8.33
N ILE A 106 -22.73 7.57 -7.65
CA ILE A 106 -23.34 7.08 -6.41
C ILE A 106 -24.78 6.71 -6.74
N GLU A 107 -25.18 5.49 -6.39
CA GLU A 107 -26.56 5.05 -6.53
C GLU A 107 -27.49 5.99 -5.74
N THR A 108 -28.56 6.47 -6.37
CA THR A 108 -29.49 7.45 -5.76
C THR A 108 -30.47 6.81 -4.79
N ALA A 109 -30.74 5.53 -4.97
CA ALA A 109 -31.55 4.70 -4.10
C ALA A 109 -31.27 3.22 -4.38
N HIS A 110 -31.16 2.43 -3.31
CA HIS A 110 -30.88 1.00 -3.40
C HIS A 110 -31.77 0.29 -4.43
N GLY A 111 -31.13 -0.50 -5.30
CA GLY A 111 -31.80 -1.38 -6.26
C GLY A 111 -32.49 -0.67 -7.43
N ARG A 112 -32.43 0.66 -7.52
CA ARG A 112 -33.07 1.41 -8.61
C ARG A 112 -32.22 1.49 -9.88
N ASN A 113 -30.94 1.10 -9.80
CA ASN A 113 -29.99 1.21 -10.91
C ASN A 113 -29.96 2.63 -11.50
N ASP A 114 -30.09 3.64 -10.62
CA ASP A 114 -30.06 5.07 -10.94
C ASP A 114 -28.91 5.71 -10.17
N TYR A 115 -28.12 6.56 -10.83
CA TYR A 115 -26.85 7.04 -10.31
C TYR A 115 -26.70 8.55 -10.46
N ALA A 116 -26.42 9.22 -9.35
CA ALA A 116 -25.97 10.59 -9.33
C ALA A 116 -24.47 10.65 -9.58
N SER A 117 -24.06 11.59 -10.44
CA SER A 117 -22.65 11.85 -10.69
C SER A 117 -22.16 13.00 -9.82
N PHE A 118 -21.12 12.73 -9.04
CA PHE A 118 -20.51 13.68 -8.13
C PHE A 118 -19.02 13.87 -8.45
N MET A 119 -18.57 15.12 -8.52
CA MET A 119 -17.15 15.46 -8.41
C MET A 119 -16.92 16.21 -7.10
N PRO A 120 -15.95 15.81 -6.25
CA PRO A 120 -15.68 16.48 -4.98
C PRO A 120 -15.48 18.00 -5.12
N GLU A 121 -14.80 18.43 -6.18
CA GLU A 121 -14.51 19.85 -6.45
C GLU A 121 -15.75 20.71 -6.73
N GLU A 122 -16.88 20.12 -7.13
CA GLU A 122 -18.13 20.85 -7.41
C GLU A 122 -18.80 21.41 -6.13
N GLY A 123 -18.36 20.99 -4.93
CA GLY A 123 -18.90 21.42 -3.63
C GLY A 123 -17.86 21.94 -2.63
N GLY A 124 -16.62 22.22 -3.05
CA GLY A 124 -15.54 22.65 -2.15
C GLY A 124 -14.94 21.52 -1.29
N TYR A 125 -15.34 20.26 -1.53
CA TYR A 125 -14.75 19.09 -0.90
C TYR A 125 -13.58 18.59 -1.76
N ARG A 126 -12.34 18.71 -1.29
CA ARG A 126 -11.19 18.15 -2.02
C ARG A 126 -10.93 16.73 -1.53
N GLY A 127 -11.50 15.75 -2.22
CA GLY A 127 -11.18 14.33 -2.01
C GLY A 127 -10.25 13.84 -3.11
N LEU A 128 -9.18 13.13 -2.75
CA LEU A 128 -8.31 12.47 -3.73
C LEU A 128 -8.98 11.22 -4.28
N LEU A 129 -9.09 11.20 -5.59
CA LEU A 129 -9.74 10.13 -6.34
C LEU A 129 -8.65 9.11 -6.76
N LYS A 130 -9.00 7.83 -6.94
CA LYS A 130 -8.13 6.80 -7.54
C LYS A 130 -7.47 7.26 -8.84
N GLY A 131 -8.07 8.19 -9.59
CA GLY A 131 -7.42 8.85 -10.73
C GLY A 131 -6.12 9.60 -10.38
N ASP A 132 -6.11 10.38 -9.30
CA ASP A 132 -4.90 11.07 -8.83
C ASP A 132 -3.88 10.06 -8.28
N TYR A 133 -4.33 9.03 -7.56
CA TYR A 133 -3.46 7.94 -7.12
C TYR A 133 -2.83 7.19 -8.30
N ALA A 134 -3.61 6.91 -9.34
CA ALA A 134 -3.16 6.25 -10.56
C ALA A 134 -2.14 7.11 -11.30
N ARG A 135 -2.37 8.43 -11.39
CA ARG A 135 -1.41 9.39 -11.94
C ARG A 135 -0.12 9.42 -11.14
N ALA A 136 -0.18 9.49 -9.82
CA ALA A 136 1.00 9.47 -8.96
C ALA A 136 1.79 8.16 -9.11
N ARG A 137 1.11 7.02 -9.19
CA ARG A 137 1.72 5.72 -9.49
C ARG A 137 2.36 5.66 -10.87
N ASP A 138 1.72 6.23 -11.90
CA ASP A 138 2.29 6.28 -13.25
C ASP A 138 3.59 7.10 -13.25
N GLN A 139 3.58 8.27 -12.61
CA GLN A 139 4.76 9.10 -12.43
C GLN A 139 5.87 8.36 -11.66
N TYR A 140 5.52 7.70 -10.55
CA TYR A 140 6.47 6.87 -9.82
C TYR A 140 7.10 5.78 -10.72
N LYS A 141 6.30 5.06 -11.52
CA LYS A 141 6.82 4.05 -12.46
C LYS A 141 7.75 4.66 -13.52
N ARG A 142 7.39 5.80 -14.10
CA ARG A 142 8.23 6.53 -15.05
C ARG A 142 9.56 6.96 -14.43
N ALA A 143 9.54 7.37 -13.16
CA ALA A 143 10.76 7.69 -12.44
C ALA A 143 11.68 6.47 -12.32
N ILE A 144 11.12 5.28 -12.04
CA ILE A 144 11.93 4.07 -11.88
C ILE A 144 12.57 3.68 -13.22
N ALA A 145 11.82 3.79 -14.32
CA ALA A 145 12.36 3.60 -15.65
C ALA A 145 13.49 4.60 -15.96
N ALA A 146 13.29 5.89 -15.66
CA ALA A 146 14.29 6.93 -15.84
C ALA A 146 15.56 6.68 -15.00
N MET A 147 15.42 6.20 -13.76
CA MET A 147 16.57 5.81 -12.92
C MET A 147 17.37 4.66 -13.54
N ASN A 148 16.70 3.66 -14.13
CA ASN A 148 17.37 2.54 -14.81
C ASN A 148 18.11 3.02 -16.08
N GLU A 149 17.59 4.03 -16.76
CA GLU A 149 18.22 4.72 -17.90
C GLU A 149 19.31 5.71 -17.45
N LYS A 150 19.51 5.90 -16.15
CA LYS A 150 20.40 6.92 -15.55
C LYS A 150 20.00 8.36 -15.89
N ASP A 151 18.76 8.59 -16.31
CA ASP A 151 18.16 9.91 -16.48
C ASP A 151 17.63 10.41 -15.13
N TYR A 152 18.56 10.81 -14.26
CA TYR A 152 18.24 11.24 -12.90
C TYR A 152 17.46 12.56 -12.85
N ALA A 153 17.59 13.42 -13.86
CA ALA A 153 16.82 14.66 -13.96
C ALA A 153 15.33 14.36 -14.17
N ARG A 154 15.01 13.49 -15.14
CA ARG A 154 13.63 13.07 -15.40
C ARG A 154 13.06 12.27 -14.23
N ALA A 155 13.87 11.40 -13.62
CA ALA A 155 13.46 10.67 -12.43
C ALA A 155 13.05 11.60 -11.29
N ARG A 156 13.82 12.65 -11.03
CA ARG A 156 13.51 13.66 -10.01
C ARG A 156 12.17 14.32 -10.28
N THR A 157 11.97 14.84 -11.50
CA THR A 157 10.71 15.51 -11.88
C THR A 157 9.49 14.61 -11.63
N CYS A 158 9.54 13.37 -12.10
CA CYS A 158 8.43 12.42 -11.90
C CYS A 158 8.19 12.10 -10.42
N LEU A 159 9.22 11.97 -9.59
CA LEU A 159 9.07 11.74 -8.15
C LEU A 159 8.53 12.96 -7.41
N ASP A 160 8.98 14.17 -7.76
CA ASP A 160 8.50 15.43 -7.19
C ASP A 160 7.03 15.69 -7.54
N GLU A 161 6.55 15.23 -8.70
CA GLU A 161 5.14 15.26 -9.08
C GLU A 161 4.29 14.22 -8.32
N ALA A 162 4.84 13.04 -8.03
CA ALA A 162 4.12 11.96 -7.35
C ALA A 162 4.02 12.15 -5.82
N LEU A 163 5.10 12.65 -5.19
CA LEU A 163 5.21 12.79 -3.74
C LEU A 163 4.06 13.59 -3.07
N PRO A 164 3.67 14.80 -3.54
CA PRO A 164 2.61 15.57 -2.89
C PRO A 164 1.27 14.83 -2.93
N ILE A 165 0.98 14.10 -4.01
CA ILE A 165 -0.24 13.31 -4.14
C ILE A 165 -0.22 12.16 -3.13
N PHE A 166 0.88 11.41 -3.04
CA PHE A 166 0.98 10.33 -2.03
C PHE A 166 0.87 10.84 -0.59
N ARG A 167 1.42 12.03 -0.29
CA ARG A 167 1.27 12.71 1.01
C ARG A 167 -0.18 13.06 1.32
N GLU A 168 -0.87 13.66 0.36
CA GLU A 168 -2.25 14.08 0.52
C GLU A 168 -3.20 12.87 0.67
N ILE A 169 -2.89 11.72 0.04
CA ILE A 169 -3.64 10.45 0.22
C ILE A 169 -3.31 9.76 1.56
N GLY A 170 -2.16 10.07 2.17
CA GLY A 170 -1.70 9.38 3.39
C GLY A 170 -1.20 7.95 3.14
N LYS A 171 -0.71 7.64 1.94
CA LYS A 171 -0.10 6.33 1.65
C LYS A 171 1.35 6.31 2.12
N ASN A 172 1.56 6.14 3.43
CA ASN A 172 2.90 6.17 4.07
C ASN A 172 3.94 5.28 3.38
N GLN A 173 3.55 4.10 2.89
CA GLN A 173 4.46 3.25 2.11
C GLN A 173 4.93 3.90 0.81
N ASP A 174 4.01 4.53 0.06
CA ASP A 174 4.33 5.18 -1.22
C ASP A 174 5.11 6.48 -1.00
N ILE A 175 4.80 7.21 0.08
CA ILE A 175 5.56 8.38 0.53
C ILE A 175 7.01 7.99 0.82
N ALA A 176 7.23 7.00 1.70
CA ALA A 176 8.56 6.56 2.10
C ALA A 176 9.37 6.04 0.91
N ASN A 177 8.77 5.24 0.02
CA ASN A 177 9.43 4.76 -1.19
C ASN A 177 9.83 5.90 -2.12
N THR A 178 8.95 6.89 -2.32
CA THR A 178 9.23 8.05 -3.17
C THR A 178 10.37 8.89 -2.61
N LEU A 179 10.38 9.10 -1.29
CA LEU A 179 11.46 9.79 -0.58
C LEU A 179 12.79 9.04 -0.69
N TYR A 180 12.82 7.73 -0.47
CA TYR A 180 14.03 6.93 -0.65
C TYR A 180 14.59 7.06 -2.07
N ASN A 181 13.74 7.01 -3.10
CA ASN A 181 14.20 7.16 -4.49
C ASN A 181 14.70 8.57 -4.80
N LEU A 182 14.07 9.60 -4.25
CA LEU A 182 14.59 10.98 -4.32
C LEU A 182 15.98 11.06 -3.67
N GLY A 183 16.20 10.33 -2.57
CA GLY A 183 17.50 10.18 -1.94
C GLY A 183 18.54 9.54 -2.86
N GLU A 184 18.20 8.42 -3.52
CA GLU A 184 19.09 7.77 -4.49
C GLU A 184 19.38 8.67 -5.70
N VAL A 185 18.38 9.39 -6.21
CA VAL A 185 18.54 10.35 -7.30
C VAL A 185 19.51 11.47 -6.90
N ALA A 186 19.30 12.09 -5.73
CA ALA A 186 20.18 13.13 -5.22
C ALA A 186 21.62 12.62 -5.01
N ARG A 187 21.78 11.42 -4.44
CA ARG A 187 23.09 10.78 -4.23
C ARG A 187 23.82 10.53 -5.55
N ARG A 188 23.12 10.06 -6.59
CA ARG A 188 23.68 9.84 -7.93
C ARG A 188 24.01 11.16 -8.64
N GLN A 189 23.32 12.23 -8.27
CA GLN A 189 23.63 13.61 -8.67
C GLN A 189 24.67 14.29 -7.77
N THR A 190 25.30 13.56 -6.84
CA THR A 190 26.30 14.06 -5.87
C THR A 190 25.81 15.12 -4.88
N ASP A 191 24.49 15.33 -4.80
CA ASP A 191 23.86 16.16 -3.78
C ASP A 191 23.63 15.33 -2.51
N TYR A 192 24.72 15.10 -1.78
CA TYR A 192 24.71 14.24 -0.60
C TYR A 192 23.90 14.82 0.57
N ALA A 193 23.77 16.15 0.65
CA ALA A 193 22.98 16.81 1.68
C ALA A 193 21.47 16.57 1.46
N GLN A 194 20.98 16.75 0.23
CA GLN A 194 19.60 16.39 -0.08
C GLN A 194 19.38 14.89 0.02
N ALA A 195 20.32 14.07 -0.45
CA ALA A 195 20.21 12.61 -0.35
C ALA A 195 19.96 12.18 1.10
N ARG A 196 20.77 12.71 2.02
CA ARG A 196 20.63 12.47 3.45
C ARG A 196 19.23 12.82 3.95
N THR A 197 18.80 14.06 3.72
CA THR A 197 17.50 14.56 4.18
C THR A 197 16.36 13.64 3.72
N ARG A 198 16.39 13.20 2.46
CA ARG A 198 15.36 12.32 1.90
C ARG A 198 15.39 10.91 2.48
N TYR A 199 16.57 10.37 2.76
CA TYR A 199 16.67 9.08 3.45
C TYR A 199 16.17 9.16 4.90
N GLU A 200 16.47 10.24 5.62
CA GLU A 200 15.99 10.47 6.98
C GLU A 200 14.46 10.60 7.03
N GLU A 201 13.86 11.37 6.12
CA GLU A 201 12.40 11.45 5.99
C GLU A 201 11.78 10.08 5.66
N ALA A 202 12.42 9.29 4.78
CA ALA A 202 11.95 7.95 4.45
C ALA A 202 12.00 6.99 5.64
N LEU A 203 13.05 7.06 6.47
CA LEU A 203 13.17 6.29 7.70
C LEU A 203 12.12 6.68 8.73
N ALA A 204 11.87 7.99 8.91
CA ALA A 204 10.87 8.50 9.83
C ALA A 204 9.46 8.01 9.46
N ILE A 205 9.05 8.16 8.20
CA ILE A 205 7.74 7.65 7.72
C ILE A 205 7.70 6.12 7.75
N GLY A 206 8.80 5.46 7.40
CA GLY A 206 8.88 3.99 7.43
C GLY A 206 8.68 3.41 8.83
N ARG A 207 9.06 4.14 9.89
CA ARG A 207 8.88 3.76 11.29
C ARG A 207 7.39 3.64 11.66
N GLU A 208 6.55 4.46 11.05
CA GLU A 208 5.09 4.51 11.27
C GLU A 208 4.33 3.43 10.47
N ILE A 209 5.01 2.59 9.68
CA ILE A 209 4.35 1.53 8.90
C ILE A 209 4.14 0.30 9.77
N ASP A 210 2.90 0.00 10.14
CA ASP A 210 2.55 -1.15 11.00
C ASP A 210 2.86 -2.52 10.36
N HIS A 211 2.63 -2.64 9.05
CA HIS A 211 2.73 -3.93 8.38
C HIS A 211 4.19 -4.33 8.15
N LYS A 212 4.68 -5.35 8.88
CA LYS A 212 6.09 -5.80 8.86
C LYS A 212 6.68 -6.02 7.46
N ARG A 213 5.91 -6.59 6.52
CA ARG A 213 6.36 -6.83 5.13
C ARG A 213 6.51 -5.55 4.31
N HIS A 214 5.94 -4.43 4.75
CA HIS A 214 6.01 -3.14 4.07
C HIS A 214 7.13 -2.24 4.61
N ARG A 215 7.90 -2.73 5.59
CA ARG A 215 9.06 -2.03 6.18
C ARG A 215 10.36 -2.20 5.39
N VAL A 216 10.31 -2.66 4.14
CA VAL A 216 11.49 -2.82 3.27
C VAL A 216 12.24 -1.51 3.10
N VAL A 217 11.51 -0.39 3.02
CA VAL A 217 12.08 0.96 2.91
C VAL A 217 12.99 1.34 4.08
N LEU A 218 12.79 0.75 5.27
CA LEU A 218 13.67 0.99 6.41
C LEU A 218 15.06 0.41 6.16
N ALA A 219 15.17 -0.80 5.62
CA ALA A 219 16.45 -1.38 5.25
C ALA A 219 17.12 -0.58 4.12
N GLU A 220 16.34 -0.17 3.12
CA GLU A 220 16.82 0.67 2.02
C GLU A 220 17.32 2.05 2.50
N GLY A 221 16.63 2.68 3.45
CA GLY A 221 17.05 3.94 4.06
C GLY A 221 18.37 3.81 4.84
N LEU A 222 18.52 2.74 5.63
CA LEU A 222 19.77 2.43 6.34
C LEU A 222 20.93 2.22 5.35
N GLU A 223 20.69 1.49 4.26
CA GLU A 223 21.66 1.31 3.18
C GLU A 223 22.01 2.62 2.47
N GLY A 224 21.02 3.50 2.25
CA GLY A 224 21.21 4.83 1.68
C GLY A 224 22.17 5.67 2.52
N ILE A 225 21.95 5.72 3.83
CA ILE A 225 22.82 6.45 4.77
C ILE A 225 24.19 5.76 4.89
N ALA A 226 24.26 4.43 4.85
CA ALA A 226 25.54 3.70 4.81
C ALA A 226 26.39 4.09 3.59
N LYS A 227 25.79 4.17 2.40
CA LYS A 227 26.47 4.64 1.19
C LYS A 227 26.97 6.08 1.35
N LEU A 228 26.20 6.97 1.99
CA LEU A 228 26.66 8.32 2.30
C LEU A 228 27.82 8.32 3.31
N ALA A 229 27.80 7.45 4.31
CA ALA A 229 28.93 7.31 5.23
C ALA A 229 30.22 6.90 4.49
N GLN A 230 30.12 5.98 3.51
CA GLN A 230 31.26 5.61 2.65
C GLN A 230 31.81 6.79 1.84
N THR A 231 30.95 7.62 1.22
CA THR A 231 31.42 8.76 0.43
C THR A 231 32.17 9.79 1.28
N HIS A 232 31.91 9.82 2.58
CA HIS A 232 32.60 10.66 3.56
C HIS A 232 33.75 9.93 4.27
N GLY A 233 34.14 8.72 3.84
CA GLY A 233 35.24 7.95 4.42
C GLY A 233 34.93 7.28 5.77
N ARG A 234 33.69 7.34 6.25
CA ARG A 234 33.24 6.77 7.53
C ARG A 234 32.91 5.29 7.40
N MET A 235 33.93 4.49 7.07
CA MET A 235 33.76 3.09 6.69
C MET A 235 33.23 2.21 7.85
N GLU A 236 33.63 2.46 9.10
CA GLU A 236 33.09 1.71 10.25
C GLU A 236 31.59 1.96 10.45
N GLN A 237 31.15 3.22 10.28
CA GLN A 237 29.74 3.57 10.36
C GLN A 237 28.95 2.91 9.24
N ALA A 238 29.48 2.92 8.01
CA ALA A 238 28.89 2.22 6.90
C ALA A 238 28.74 0.72 7.17
N ALA A 239 29.78 0.05 7.70
CA ALA A 239 29.74 -1.37 8.03
C ALA A 239 28.66 -1.70 9.08
N ARG A 240 28.52 -0.88 10.14
CA ARG A 240 27.45 -1.03 11.14
C ARG A 240 26.06 -0.88 10.49
N LEU A 241 25.85 0.15 9.68
CA LEU A 241 24.57 0.39 9.03
C LEU A 241 24.19 -0.71 8.03
N PHE A 242 25.15 -1.21 7.25
CA PHE A 242 24.92 -2.35 6.35
C PHE A 242 24.58 -3.63 7.12
N GLY A 243 25.29 -3.91 8.23
CA GLY A 243 24.96 -5.04 9.10
C GLY A 243 23.56 -4.93 9.72
N ALA A 244 23.15 -3.73 10.15
CA ALA A 244 21.81 -3.50 10.67
C ALA A 244 20.72 -3.68 9.59
N ALA A 245 20.97 -3.17 8.37
CA ALA A 245 20.06 -3.36 7.24
C ALA A 245 19.91 -4.84 6.84
N GLU A 246 21.00 -5.61 6.85
CA GLU A 246 20.97 -7.05 6.59
C GLU A 246 20.11 -7.79 7.62
N ALA A 247 20.35 -7.57 8.91
CA ALA A 247 19.56 -8.17 9.98
C ALA A 247 18.06 -7.82 9.87
N LEU A 248 17.75 -6.57 9.49
CA LEU A 248 16.37 -6.16 9.24
C LEU A 248 15.73 -6.89 8.06
N ARG A 249 16.45 -7.03 6.94
CA ARG A 249 15.98 -7.76 5.76
C ARG A 249 15.69 -9.22 6.06
N GLU A 250 16.55 -9.88 6.84
CA GLU A 250 16.30 -11.24 7.34
C GLU A 250 15.03 -11.29 8.19
N ALA A 251 14.88 -10.37 9.16
CA ALA A 251 13.74 -10.33 10.06
C ALA A 251 12.39 -10.11 9.36
N ILE A 252 12.35 -9.31 8.28
CA ILE A 252 11.13 -9.07 7.49
C ILE A 252 10.96 -10.09 6.34
N SER A 253 11.83 -11.09 6.25
CA SER A 253 11.84 -12.09 5.16
C SER A 253 11.91 -11.48 3.76
N ALA A 254 12.70 -10.41 3.61
CA ALA A 254 12.95 -9.73 2.33
C ALA A 254 14.47 -9.63 2.03
N PRO A 255 15.18 -10.77 1.91
CA PRO A 255 16.61 -10.77 1.61
C PRO A 255 16.90 -10.19 0.23
N ILE A 256 18.08 -9.59 0.06
CA ILE A 256 18.58 -9.13 -1.24
C ILE A 256 19.02 -10.38 -2.03
N SER A 257 18.10 -11.00 -2.78
CA SER A 257 18.43 -12.15 -3.64
C SER A 257 18.92 -11.70 -5.03
N PRO A 258 19.87 -12.45 -5.64
CA PRO A 258 20.43 -12.12 -6.96
C PRO A 258 19.37 -12.12 -8.07
N ASP A 259 18.31 -12.92 -7.89
CA ASP A 259 17.16 -13.02 -8.80
C ASP A 259 15.89 -12.41 -8.21
N ALA A 260 15.97 -11.76 -7.03
CA ALA A 260 14.81 -11.11 -6.44
C ALA A 260 14.42 -9.88 -7.25
N ILE A 261 13.55 -10.13 -8.20
CA ILE A 261 12.58 -9.14 -8.60
C ILE A 261 11.63 -9.01 -7.40
N HIS A 262 11.76 -7.95 -6.61
CA HIS A 262 10.84 -7.77 -5.49
C HIS A 262 9.46 -7.49 -6.07
N ARG A 263 8.52 -8.42 -5.86
CA ARG A 263 7.11 -8.21 -6.16
C ARG A 263 6.56 -7.27 -5.12
N THR A 264 6.74 -5.98 -5.34
CA THR A 264 5.96 -4.97 -4.60
C THR A 264 4.54 -4.99 -5.14
N HIS A 265 3.58 -4.47 -4.37
CA HIS A 265 2.23 -4.19 -4.87
C HIS A 265 2.23 -3.23 -6.09
N GLN A 266 3.38 -2.65 -6.46
CA GLN A 266 3.58 -1.73 -7.57
C GLN A 266 4.36 -2.31 -8.76
N GLY A 267 4.76 -3.58 -8.71
CA GLY A 267 5.44 -4.29 -9.80
C GLY A 267 6.84 -4.79 -9.44
N TRP A 268 7.54 -5.21 -10.50
CA TRP A 268 8.86 -5.84 -10.48
C TRP A 268 9.98 -4.78 -10.38
N ARG A 269 10.65 -4.65 -9.22
CA ARG A 269 11.89 -3.85 -9.10
C ARG A 269 13.11 -4.76 -9.18
N LYS A 270 14.03 -4.47 -10.11
CA LYS A 270 15.36 -5.09 -10.14
C LYS A 270 16.23 -4.39 -9.10
N THR A 271 16.32 -4.93 -7.90
CA THR A 271 17.27 -4.45 -6.90
C THR A 271 18.69 -4.80 -7.35
N GLY A 272 19.55 -3.78 -7.39
CA GLY A 272 20.95 -3.90 -7.78
C GLY A 272 21.78 -4.62 -6.72
N ARG A 273 21.65 -5.94 -6.60
CA ARG A 273 22.53 -6.75 -5.75
C ARG A 273 24.00 -6.54 -6.10
N VAL A 274 24.30 -6.29 -7.38
CA VAL A 274 25.64 -5.89 -7.84
C VAL A 274 26.11 -4.58 -7.18
N ASP A 275 25.23 -3.58 -7.03
CA ASP A 275 25.58 -2.31 -6.37
C ASP A 275 25.76 -2.54 -4.86
N TYR A 276 24.89 -3.33 -4.22
CA TYR A 276 24.99 -3.70 -2.81
C TYR A 276 26.27 -4.47 -2.48
N ASP A 277 26.55 -5.55 -3.21
CA ASP A 277 27.74 -6.38 -3.02
C ASP A 277 29.02 -5.57 -3.26
N HIS A 278 28.99 -4.67 -4.26
CA HIS A 278 30.11 -3.77 -4.55
C HIS A 278 30.37 -2.80 -3.39
N VAL A 279 29.34 -2.13 -2.87
CA VAL A 279 29.53 -1.19 -1.74
C VAL A 279 29.95 -1.90 -0.46
N VAL A 280 29.44 -3.09 -0.19
CA VAL A 280 29.88 -3.89 0.97
C VAL A 280 31.33 -4.32 0.81
N ALA A 281 31.73 -4.80 -0.37
CA ALA A 281 33.11 -5.20 -0.65
C ALA A 281 34.10 -4.03 -0.50
N LEU A 282 33.73 -2.83 -0.97
CA LEU A 282 34.54 -1.62 -0.79
C LEU A 282 34.71 -1.26 0.70
N THR A 283 33.64 -1.32 1.49
CA THR A 283 33.71 -1.09 2.95
C THR A 283 34.68 -2.07 3.60
N LYS A 284 34.54 -3.36 3.25
CA LYS A 284 35.37 -4.43 3.80
C LYS A 284 36.84 -4.27 3.44
N ALA A 285 37.14 -3.94 2.18
CA ALA A 285 38.50 -3.69 1.73
C ALA A 285 39.15 -2.50 2.44
N ALA A 286 38.38 -1.44 2.72
CA ALA A 286 38.89 -0.24 3.40
C ALA A 286 39.16 -0.45 4.89
N LEU A 287 38.39 -1.29 5.58
CA LEU A 287 38.54 -1.55 7.02
C LEU A 287 39.48 -2.71 7.38
N GLY A 288 39.67 -3.65 6.45
CA GLY A 288 40.24 -4.96 6.75
C GLY A 288 39.22 -5.91 7.40
N GLU A 289 39.50 -7.22 7.31
CA GLU A 289 38.58 -8.31 7.69
C GLU A 289 38.09 -8.19 9.14
N ASP A 290 39.00 -8.01 10.09
CA ASP A 290 38.68 -8.05 11.52
C ASP A 290 37.81 -6.86 11.94
N THR A 291 38.21 -5.64 11.53
CA THR A 291 37.49 -4.41 11.83
C THR A 291 36.12 -4.41 11.17
N PHE A 292 36.04 -4.83 9.91
CA PHE A 292 34.77 -4.99 9.20
C PHE A 292 33.84 -5.97 9.92
N THR A 293 34.32 -7.18 10.24
CA THR A 293 33.52 -8.22 10.90
C THR A 293 32.98 -7.73 12.24
N LYS A 294 33.80 -7.03 13.04
CA LYS A 294 33.37 -6.46 14.32
C LYS A 294 32.31 -5.37 14.13
N ALA A 295 32.52 -4.43 13.21
CA ALA A 295 31.58 -3.35 12.94
C ALA A 295 30.25 -3.89 12.37
N TRP A 296 30.31 -4.86 11.46
CA TRP A 296 29.13 -5.53 10.91
C TRP A 296 28.32 -6.24 11.98
N ALA A 297 28.99 -7.00 12.86
CA ALA A 297 28.35 -7.70 13.97
C ALA A 297 27.68 -6.74 14.96
N GLN A 298 28.31 -5.58 15.24
CA GLN A 298 27.69 -4.52 16.05
C GLN A 298 26.39 -4.00 15.41
N GLY A 299 26.40 -3.80 14.09
CA GLY A 299 25.20 -3.43 13.32
C GLY A 299 24.10 -4.49 13.40
N ARG A 300 24.43 -5.75 13.13
CA ARG A 300 23.48 -6.87 13.19
C ARG A 300 22.86 -7.06 14.57
N ALA A 301 23.55 -6.66 15.64
CA ALA A 301 23.06 -6.76 17.01
C ALA A 301 22.09 -5.62 17.41
N MET A 302 21.94 -4.58 16.58
CA MET A 302 21.00 -3.49 16.85
C MET A 302 19.56 -3.95 16.67
N THR A 303 18.69 -3.51 17.59
CA THR A 303 17.25 -3.52 17.33
C THR A 303 16.90 -2.54 16.20
N LEU A 304 15.71 -2.68 15.59
CA LEU A 304 15.24 -1.76 14.55
C LEU A 304 15.32 -0.30 15.00
N GLU A 305 14.83 -0.01 16.22
CA GLU A 305 14.83 1.35 16.76
C GLU A 305 16.26 1.88 16.97
N GLN A 306 17.15 1.06 17.53
CA GLN A 306 18.56 1.45 17.68
C GLN A 306 19.24 1.71 16.34
N ALA A 307 18.94 0.92 15.31
CA ALA A 307 19.49 1.11 13.97
C ALA A 307 18.99 2.42 13.33
N ILE A 308 17.70 2.74 13.48
CA ILE A 308 17.11 4.00 13.01
C ILE A 308 17.73 5.18 13.78
N ASP A 309 17.76 5.14 15.10
CA ASP A 309 18.32 6.22 15.92
C ASP A 309 19.82 6.43 15.60
N TYR A 310 20.57 5.34 15.40
CA TYR A 310 21.98 5.41 14.99
C TYR A 310 22.16 6.03 13.59
N ALA A 311 21.23 5.80 12.67
CA ALA A 311 21.25 6.38 11.34
C ALA A 311 20.86 7.87 11.33
N LEU A 312 19.94 8.28 12.21
CA LEU A 312 19.44 9.66 12.33
C LEU A 312 20.33 10.55 13.22
N ASP A 313 21.28 9.97 13.96
CA ASP A 313 22.19 10.74 14.82
C ASP A 313 23.16 11.60 14.00
N THR A 314 22.82 12.89 13.88
CA THR A 314 23.63 13.87 13.12
C THR A 314 24.97 14.18 13.76
N THR A 315 25.19 13.80 15.03
CA THR A 315 26.50 13.99 15.68
C THR A 315 27.56 13.06 15.10
N LYS A 316 27.16 12.02 14.37
CA LYS A 316 28.06 11.11 13.66
C LYS A 316 28.55 11.64 12.31
N ASP A 317 28.11 12.84 11.92
CA ASP A 317 28.41 13.46 10.61
C ASP A 317 29.52 14.48 10.60
N ASN A 318 29.89 14.97 11.78
CA ASN A 318 31.01 15.87 12.01
C ASN A 318 32.24 15.09 12.44
#